data_AF-A0A9K3H578-F1
#
_entry.id   AF-A0A9K3H578-F1
#
_cell.length_a   1.000
_cell.length_b   1.000
_cell.length_c   1.000
_cell.angle_alpha   90.00
_cell.angle_beta   90.00
_cell.angle_gamma   90.00
#
_symmetry.space_group_name_H-M   'P 1'
#
loop_
_entity.id
_entity.type
_entity.pdbx_description
1 polymer ?
#
loop_
_entity_poly.entity_id
_entity_poly.type
_entity_poly.pdbx_seq_one_letter_code
_entity_poly.pdbx_strand_id
1 'polypeptide(L)'
;MGPIGVKKHLAPYLPSHPVVATGGIPAPEKSQPLGTIVAAPWGSTLILPISYTYIAMMGSQGITDASKLAILNANYMAKRLENHYPILFRGVN
;
A
#
# COMPACT_ATOMS: atom_id res chain seq x y z
N MET A 1 5.33 -0.43 -8.03
CA MET A 1 4.98 -1.62 -7.24
C MET A 1 3.56 -1.45 -6.69
N GLY A 2 2.74 -2.49 -6.73
CA GLY A 2 1.40 -2.50 -6.14
C GLY A 2 1.18 -3.78 -5.34
N PRO A 3 1.86 -3.96 -4.19
CA PRO A 3 1.70 -5.16 -3.39
C PRO A 3 0.28 -5.24 -2.84
N ILE A 4 -0.27 -6.45 -2.74
CA ILE A 4 -1.60 -6.69 -2.19
C ILE A 4 -1.48 -7.37 -0.83
N GLY A 5 -2.17 -6.81 0.17
CA GLY A 5 -2.46 -7.49 1.42
C GLY A 5 -3.84 -8.12 1.35
N VAL A 6 -3.94 -9.42 1.65
CA VAL A 6 -5.22 -10.15 1.61
C VAL A 6 -5.54 -10.75 2.98
N LYS A 7 -6.83 -10.93 3.28
CA LYS A 7 -7.25 -11.70 4.47
C LYS A 7 -6.88 -13.17 4.30
N LYS A 8 -6.74 -13.89 5.43
CA LYS A 8 -6.24 -15.28 5.48
C LYS A 8 -6.92 -16.23 4.50
N HIS A 9 -8.23 -16.15 4.33
CA HIS A 9 -8.99 -17.05 3.44
C HIS A 9 -8.67 -16.86 1.95
N LEU A 10 -8.06 -15.72 1.57
CA LEU A 10 -7.62 -15.44 0.21
C LEU A 10 -6.13 -15.77 -0.04
N ALA A 11 -5.35 -16.00 1.02
CA ALA A 11 -3.93 -16.31 0.90
C ALA A 11 -3.62 -17.53 0.01
N PRO A 12 -4.44 -18.62 0.01
CA PRO A 12 -4.26 -19.74 -0.92
C PRO A 12 -4.25 -19.36 -2.40
N TYR A 13 -4.95 -18.28 -2.78
CA TYR A 13 -5.16 -17.89 -4.17
C TYR A 13 -4.19 -16.80 -4.66
N LEU A 14 -3.24 -16.39 -3.82
CA LEU A 14 -2.24 -15.41 -4.20
C LEU A 14 -1.42 -15.91 -5.42
N PRO A 15 -1.00 -15.00 -6.32
CA PRO A 15 -0.19 -15.38 -7.47
C PRO A 15 1.07 -16.16 -7.09
N SER A 16 1.45 -17.11 -7.94
CA SER A 16 2.73 -17.83 -7.88
C SER A 16 3.51 -17.61 -9.18
N HIS A 17 4.75 -18.08 -9.25
CA HIS A 17 5.62 -17.91 -10.41
C HIS A 17 6.27 -19.25 -10.82
N PRO A 18 6.36 -19.57 -12.13
CA PRO A 18 6.75 -20.91 -12.60
C PRO A 18 8.21 -21.26 -12.34
N VAL A 19 9.10 -20.26 -12.24
CA VAL A 19 10.54 -20.47 -12.00
C VAL A 19 10.91 -20.47 -10.52
N VAL A 20 10.22 -19.67 -9.71
CA VAL A 20 10.49 -19.51 -8.27
C VAL A 20 9.13 -19.42 -7.60
N ALA A 21 8.78 -20.41 -6.79
CA ALA A 21 7.48 -20.42 -6.12
C ALA A 21 7.32 -19.17 -5.23
N THR A 22 6.20 -18.47 -5.41
CA THR A 22 5.79 -17.32 -4.58
C THR A 22 4.41 -17.59 -3.98
N GLY A 23 3.87 -16.63 -3.22
CA GLY A 23 2.56 -16.72 -2.60
C GLY A 23 2.46 -15.88 -1.33
N GLY A 24 1.53 -16.24 -0.45
CA GLY A 24 1.33 -15.59 0.84
C GLY A 24 2.49 -15.80 1.81
N ILE A 25 2.72 -14.80 2.67
CA ILE A 25 3.65 -14.87 3.79
C ILE A 25 2.84 -14.56 5.06
N PRO A 26 2.74 -15.49 6.04
CA PRO A 26 3.22 -16.88 5.98
C PRO A 26 2.50 -17.71 4.91
N ALA A 27 3.14 -18.80 4.48
CA ALA A 27 2.58 -19.69 3.46
C ALA A 27 1.26 -20.33 3.97
N PRO A 28 0.21 -20.41 3.14
CA PRO A 28 -1.02 -21.10 3.49
C PRO A 28 -0.79 -22.62 3.54
N GLU A 29 -1.58 -23.33 4.35
CA GLU A 29 -1.53 -24.81 4.45
C GLU A 29 -1.78 -25.51 3.11
N LYS A 30 -2.67 -24.94 2.30
CA LYS A 30 -2.95 -25.38 0.93
C LYS A 30 -2.83 -24.17 0.00
N SER A 31 -2.08 -24.35 -1.09
CA SER A 31 -1.88 -23.32 -2.11
C SER A 31 -2.64 -23.70 -3.38
N GLN A 32 -3.40 -22.75 -3.93
CA GLN A 32 -4.14 -22.86 -5.19
C GLN A 32 -3.98 -21.53 -5.97
N PRO A 33 -2.78 -21.23 -6.49
CA PRO A 33 -2.50 -19.94 -7.10
C PRO A 33 -3.40 -19.67 -8.32
N LEU A 34 -3.91 -18.44 -8.44
CA LEU A 34 -4.65 -18.01 -9.63
C LEU A 34 -3.81 -18.12 -10.92
N GLY A 35 -2.49 -17.98 -10.79
CA GLY A 35 -1.53 -17.99 -11.89
C GLY A 35 -0.38 -17.03 -11.62
N THR A 36 0.25 -16.55 -12.70
CA THR A 36 1.37 -15.62 -12.68
C THR A 36 0.96 -14.29 -13.28
N ILE A 37 1.16 -13.20 -12.54
CA ILE A 37 0.73 -11.84 -12.93
C ILE A 37 1.89 -10.99 -13.48
N VAL A 38 3.13 -11.33 -13.13
CA VAL A 38 4.34 -10.55 -13.44
C VAL A 38 5.47 -11.47 -13.90
N ALA A 39 6.36 -10.95 -14.75
CA ALA A 39 7.45 -11.71 -15.36
C ALA A 39 8.59 -12.11 -14.39
N ALA A 40 8.74 -11.39 -13.27
CA ALA A 40 9.69 -11.71 -12.22
C ALA A 40 8.93 -12.02 -10.92
N PRO A 41 9.39 -12.96 -10.08
CA PRO A 41 8.62 -13.46 -8.94
C PRO A 41 8.10 -12.37 -7.97
N TRP A 42 8.87 -11.29 -7.79
CA TRP A 42 8.49 -10.14 -6.96
C TRP A 42 8.45 -8.81 -7.75
N GLY A 43 8.30 -8.88 -9.06
CA GLY A 43 8.27 -7.70 -9.93
C GLY A 43 9.58 -6.91 -9.89
N SER A 44 9.48 -5.58 -9.79
CA SER A 44 10.64 -4.67 -9.72
C SER A 44 11.23 -4.62 -8.31
N THR A 45 11.87 -5.71 -7.87
CA THR A 45 12.32 -5.88 -6.47
C THR A 45 13.31 -4.79 -6.00
N LEU A 46 14.15 -4.25 -6.90
CA LEU A 46 15.20 -3.28 -6.54
C LEU A 46 14.68 -1.94 -6.03
N ILE A 47 13.39 -1.62 -6.25
CA ILE A 47 12.78 -0.39 -5.71
C ILE A 47 12.03 -0.61 -4.38
N LEU A 48 11.85 -1.86 -3.94
CA LEU A 48 11.25 -2.16 -2.63
C LEU A 48 12.01 -1.56 -1.42
N PRO A 49 13.35 -1.44 -1.44
CA PRO A 49 14.09 -0.78 -0.38
C PRO A 49 13.63 0.65 -0.11
N ILE A 50 13.10 1.38 -1.10
CA ILE A 50 12.62 2.76 -0.92
C ILE A 50 11.48 2.81 0.10
N SER A 51 10.45 1.97 -0.08
CA SER A 51 9.32 1.91 0.85
C SER A 51 9.73 1.30 2.20
N TYR A 52 10.61 0.29 2.18
CA TYR A 52 11.13 -0.31 3.41
C TYR A 52 11.88 0.70 4.27
N THR A 53 12.82 1.46 3.69
CA THR A 53 13.60 2.46 4.44
C THR A 53 12.72 3.60 4.92
N TYR A 54 11.74 4.05 4.12
CA TYR A 54 10.74 5.02 4.59
C TYR A 54 10.02 4.53 5.85
N ILE A 55 9.50 3.29 5.83
CA ILE A 55 8.80 2.73 6.99
C ILE A 55 9.74 2.57 8.19
N ALA A 56 10.95 2.07 7.96
CA ALA A 56 11.94 1.82 9.00
C ALA A 56 12.45 3.11 9.67
N MET A 57 12.69 4.18 8.90
CA MET A 57 13.17 5.46 9.40
C MET A 57 12.07 6.25 10.11
N MET A 58 10.85 6.24 9.57
CA MET A 58 9.72 7.00 10.16
C MET A 58 9.21 6.34 11.45
N GLY A 59 9.21 5.01 11.50
CA GLY A 59 8.59 4.26 12.59
C GLY A 59 7.07 4.49 12.69
N SER A 60 6.45 3.88 13.70
CA SER A 60 4.99 3.98 13.90
C SER A 60 4.53 5.42 14.15
N GLN A 61 5.25 6.15 14.99
CA GLN A 61 4.94 7.54 15.32
C GLN A 61 5.08 8.44 14.10
N GLY A 62 6.20 8.37 13.37
CA GLY A 62 6.43 9.21 12.20
C GLY A 62 5.43 8.95 11.08
N ILE A 63 5.05 7.69 10.82
CA ILE A 63 4.00 7.37 9.82
C ILE A 63 2.65 7.96 10.24
N THR A 64 2.33 7.88 11.53
CA THR A 64 1.09 8.44 12.08
C THR A 64 1.08 9.96 11.93
N ASP A 65 2.17 10.63 12.26
CA ASP A 65 2.27 12.10 12.19
C ASP A 65 2.33 12.60 10.75
N ALA A 66 3.01 11.89 9.84
CA ALA A 66 2.97 12.18 8.41
C ALA A 66 1.53 12.17 7.87
N SER A 67 0.71 11.20 8.30
CA SER A 67 -0.70 11.11 7.91
C SER A 67 -1.52 12.27 8.49
N LYS A 68 -1.33 12.62 9.77
CA LYS A 68 -1.98 13.79 10.39
C LYS A 68 -1.63 15.08 9.66
N LEU A 69 -0.35 15.29 9.34
CA LEU A 69 0.14 16.47 8.63
C LEU A 69 -0.41 16.55 7.21
N ALA A 70 -0.53 15.42 6.51
CA ALA A 70 -1.15 15.39 5.18
C ALA A 70 -2.60 15.91 5.23
N ILE A 71 -3.39 15.43 6.19
CA ILE A 71 -4.78 15.87 6.39
C ILE A 71 -4.83 17.35 6.80
N LEU A 72 -3.97 17.78 7.74
CA LEU A 72 -3.90 19.16 8.21
C LEU A 72 -3.56 20.12 7.07
N ASN A 73 -2.51 19.82 6.30
CA ASN A 73 -2.05 20.66 5.19
C ASN A 73 -3.12 20.79 4.10
N ALA A 74 -3.79 19.69 3.76
CA ALA A 74 -4.90 19.71 2.80
C ALA A 74 -6.05 20.59 3.29
N ASN A 75 -6.46 20.47 4.56
CA ASN A 75 -7.54 21.29 5.13
C ASN A 75 -7.14 22.76 5.29
N TYR A 76 -5.89 23.04 5.64
CA TYR A 76 -5.35 24.40 5.70
C TYR A 76 -5.44 25.08 4.32
N MET A 77 -5.01 24.40 3.26
CA MET A 77 -5.12 24.91 1.90
C MET A 77 -6.58 25.09 1.46
N ALA A 78 -7.43 24.08 1.71
CA ALA A 78 -8.86 24.16 1.39
C ALA A 78 -9.52 25.36 2.08
N LYS A 79 -9.21 25.60 3.36
CA LYS A 79 -9.74 26.73 4.13
C LYS A 79 -9.26 28.08 3.59
N ARG A 80 -8.00 28.19 3.18
CA ARG A 80 -7.46 29.43 2.59
C ARG A 80 -8.03 29.74 1.22
N LEU A 81 -8.37 28.72 0.44
CA LEU A 81 -8.82 28.87 -0.93
C LEU A 81 -10.34 28.94 -1.06
N GLU A 82 -11.12 28.64 -0.02
CA GLU A 82 -12.59 28.49 -0.12
C GLU A 82 -13.34 29.76 -0.59
N ASN A 83 -12.78 30.95 -0.34
CA ASN A 83 -13.37 32.22 -0.81
C ASN A 83 -13.02 32.55 -2.26
N HIS A 84 -12.05 31.84 -2.85
CA HIS A 84 -11.58 32.06 -4.22
C HIS A 84 -12.04 30.95 -5.17
N TYR A 85 -12.16 29.72 -4.65
CA TYR A 85 -12.59 28.54 -5.39
C TYR A 85 -13.54 27.70 -4.54
N PRO A 86 -14.65 27.20 -5.13
CA PRO A 86 -15.56 26.32 -4.42
C PRO A 86 -14.87 24.99 -4.10
N ILE A 87 -14.93 24.57 -2.83
CA ILE A 87 -14.51 23.23 -2.42
C ILE A 87 -15.66 22.27 -2.74
N LEU A 88 -15.50 21.47 -3.81
CA LEU A 88 -16.58 20.67 -4.39
C LEU A 88 -17.15 19.59 -3.44
N PHE A 89 -16.29 18.97 -2.65
CA PHE A 89 -16.68 17.91 -1.71
C PHE A 89 -16.03 18.10 -0.35
N ARG A 90 -16.80 17.86 0.71
CA ARG A 90 -16.35 17.80 2.10
C ARG A 90 -16.99 16.60 2.78
N GLY A 91 -16.30 16.03 3.77
CA GLY A 91 -16.89 15.01 4.63
C GLY A 91 -18.01 15.59 5.48
N VAL A 92 -18.96 14.74 5.87
CA VAL A 92 -19.89 15.02 6.97
C VAL A 92 -19.07 14.89 8.26
N ASN A 93 -18.69 16.02 8.85
CA ASN A 93 -18.19 16.06 10.23
C ASN A 93 -19.38 16.05 11.17
#